data_AF-A0A973FTB2-F1
#
_entry.id   AF-A0A973FTB2-F1
#
_cell.length_a   1.000
_cell.length_b   1.000
_cell.length_c   1.000
_cell.angle_alpha   90.00
_cell.angle_beta   90.00
_cell.angle_gamma   90.00
#
_symmetry.space_group_name_H-M   'P 1'
#
loop_
_entity.id
_entity.type
_entity.pdbx_description
1 polymer ?
#
loop_
_entity_poly.entity_id
_entity_poly.type
_entity_poly.pdbx_seq_one_letter_code
_entity_poly.pdbx_strand_id
1 'polypeptide(L)' 'MRLSAAIIARDEARHIGGCLDSLVDLADEVVVLLDARTRDATAAICAAQI' A
#
# COMPACT_ATOMS: atom_id res chain seq x y z
N MET A 1 9.26 -14.04 14.20
CA MET A 1 8.47 -12.86 14.66
C MET A 1 7.50 -12.52 13.54
N ARG A 2 6.29 -12.05 13.84
CA ARG A 2 5.35 -11.57 12.82
C ARG A 2 5.41 -10.06 12.72
N LEU A 3 5.65 -9.52 11.53
CA LEU A 3 5.71 -8.07 11.29
C LEU A 3 4.50 -7.65 10.45
N SER A 4 3.74 -6.68 10.95
CA SER A 4 2.66 -6.04 10.20
C SER A 4 3.07 -4.62 9.80
N ALA A 5 2.89 -4.28 8.53
CA ALA A 5 3.12 -2.95 7.99
C ALA A 5 1.78 -2.23 7.77
N ALA A 6 1.66 -1.02 8.32
CA ALA A 6 0.51 -0.16 8.09
C ALA A 6 0.92 1.07 7.27
N ILE A 7 0.23 1.31 6.16
CA ILE A 7 0.50 2.41 5.24
C ILE A 7 -0.73 3.31 5.19
N ILE A 8 -0.54 4.62 5.36
CA ILE A 8 -1.60 5.61 5.17
C ILE A 8 -1.32 6.30 3.83
N ALA A 9 -2.22 6.14 2.88
CA ALA A 9 -2.01 6.57 1.50
C ALA A 9 -3.06 7.59 1.05
N ARG A 10 -2.60 8.62 0.32
CA ARG A 10 -3.44 9.57 -0.42
C ARG A 10 -2.70 10.02 -1.67
N ASP A 11 -3.29 9.76 -2.83
CA ASP A 11 -2.74 10.17 -4.12
C ASP A 11 -1.28 9.69 -4.36
N GLU A 12 -0.99 8.44 -4.00
CA GLU A 12 0.32 7.78 -4.06
C GLU A 12 0.52 6.89 -5.29
N ALA A 13 -0.24 7.07 -6.38
CA ALA A 13 -0.16 6.19 -7.55
C ALA A 13 1.25 6.10 -8.18
N ARG A 14 2.12 7.07 -7.89
CA ARG A 14 3.52 7.11 -8.35
C ARG A 14 4.48 6.25 -7.52
N HIS A 15 4.17 5.97 -6.25
CA HIS A 15 5.10 5.36 -5.31
C HIS A 15 4.56 4.10 -4.63
N ILE A 16 3.23 3.97 -4.51
CA ILE A 16 2.61 2.92 -3.71
C ILE A 16 3.01 1.52 -4.17
N GLY A 17 3.12 1.28 -5.48
CA GLY A 17 3.55 -0.01 -6.02
C GLY A 17 4.96 -0.40 -5.56
N GLY A 18 5.93 0.51 -5.68
CA GLY A 18 7.30 0.25 -5.21
C GLY A 18 7.39 0.13 -3.68
N CYS A 19 6.53 0.83 -2.94
CA CYS A 19 6.44 0.67 -1.49
C CYS A 19 5.92 -0.73 -1.12
N LEU A 20 4.89 -1.24 -1.79
CA LEU A 20 4.37 -2.59 -1.59
C LEU A 20 5.41 -3.65 -1.97
N ASP A 21 6.10 -3.47 -3.09
CA ASP A 21 7.15 -4.40 -3.55
C ASP A 21 8.29 -4.51 -2.52
N SER A 22 8.62 -3.42 -1.82
CA SER A 22 9.66 -3.43 -0.77
C SER A 22 9.27 -4.21 0.49
N LEU A 23 7.99 -4.56 0.65
CA LEU A 23 7.46 -5.23 1.84
C LEU A 23 7.24 -6.73 1.66
N VAL A 24 7.24 -7.25 0.43
CA VAL A 24 6.90 -8.66 0.09
C VAL A 24 7.69 -9.68 0.92
N ASP A 25 8.97 -9.44 1.16
CA ASP A 25 9.84 -10.36 1.92
C ASP A 25 10.11 -9.89 3.36
N LEU A 26 9.49 -8.79 3.79
CA LEU A 26 9.73 -8.16 5.10
C LEU A 26 8.54 -8.30 6.05
N ALA A 27 7.32 -8.10 5.57
CA ALA A 27 6.11 -8.06 6.38
C ALA A 27 5.19 -9.25 6.08
N ASP A 28 4.69 -9.90 7.13
CA ASP A 28 3.70 -10.98 7.02
C ASP A 28 2.29 -10.45 6.70
N GLU A 29 2.04 -9.17 6.99
CA GLU A 29 0.76 -8.51 6.81
C GLU A 29 0.99 -7.06 6.35
N VAL A 30 0.22 -6.63 5.36
CA VAL A 30 0.22 -5.24 4.88
C VAL A 30 -1.21 -4.70 4.92
N VAL A 31 -1.41 -3.59 5.64
CA VAL A 31 -2.70 -2.90 5.73
C VAL A 31 -2.55 -1.50 5.14
N VAL A 32 -3.29 -1.21 4.09
CA VAL A 32 -3.32 0.12 3.47
C VAL A 32 -4.59 0.85 3.85
N LEU A 33 -4.43 1.96 4.58
CA LEU A 33 -5.50 2.90 4.90
C LEU A 33 -5.53 3.98 3.81
N LEU A 34 -6.52 3.90 2.93
CA LEU A 34 -6.74 4.90 1.89
C LEU A 34 -7.53 6.09 2.45
N ASP A 35 -6.99 7.29 2.26
CA ASP A 35 -7.74 8.53 2.52
C ASP A 35 -8.91 8.62 1.53
N ALA A 36 -10.11 8.91 2.03
CA ALA A 36 -11.33 9.02 1.22
C ALA A 36 -11.27 10.14 0.15
N ARG A 37 -10.31 11.06 0.25
CA ARG A 37 -10.06 12.14 -0.70
C ARG A 37 -9.03 11.77 -1.77
N THR A 38 -8.65 10.49 -1.87
CA THR A 38 -7.81 9.98 -2.97
C THR A 38 -8.55 10.10 -4.30
N ARG A 39 -7.88 10.63 -5.32
CA ARG A 39 -8.45 10.97 -6.63
C ARG A 39 -7.69 10.35 -7.81
N ASP A 40 -6.64 9.61 -7.54
CA ASP A 40 -5.81 8.94 -8.54
C ASP A 40 -6.00 7.42 -8.52
N ALA A 41 -5.07 6.70 -9.19
CA ALA A 41 -5.11 5.25 -9.30
C ALA A 41 -4.60 4.49 -8.07
N THR A 42 -4.28 5.15 -6.94
CA THR A 42 -3.68 4.49 -5.75
C THR A 42 -4.50 3.27 -5.32
N ALA A 43 -5.82 3.41 -5.22
CA ALA A 43 -6.71 2.32 -4.80
C ALA A 43 -6.66 1.11 -5.74
N ALA A 44 -6.63 1.36 -7.05
CA ALA A 44 -6.55 0.31 -8.05
C ALA A 44 -5.21 -0.42 -8.01
N ILE A 45 -4.10 0.30 -7.77
CA ILE A 45 -2.76 -0.29 -7.65
C ILE A 45 -2.70 -1.18 -6.40
N CYS A 46 -3.20 -0.72 -5.25
CA CYS A 46 -3.25 -1.54 -4.04
C CYS A 46 -4.05 -2.83 -4.26
N ALA A 47 -5.28 -2.73 -4.80
CA ALA A 47 -6.14 -3.89 -5.01
C ALA A 47 -5.59 -4.91 -6.02
N ALA A 48 -4.63 -4.52 -6.86
CA ALA A 48 -3.96 -5.43 -7.80
C ALA A 48 -2.75 -6.16 -7.17
N GLN A 49 -2.25 -5.68 -6.02
CA GLN A 49 -1.00 -6.17 -5.41
C GLN A 49 -1.17 -6.83 -4.03
N ILE A 50 -2.22 -6.48 -3.27
CA ILE A 50 -2.47 -7.02 -1.92
C ILE A 50 -3.88 -7.58 -1.75
#